data_AF-A0A1J0LNK0-F1
#
_entry.id   AF-A0A1J0LNK0-F1
#
_cell.length_a   1.000
_cell.length_b   1.000
_cell.length_c   1.000
_cell.angle_alpha   90.00
_cell.angle_beta   90.00
_cell.angle_gamma   90.00
#
_symmetry.space_group_name_H-M   'P 1'
#
loop_
_entity.id
_entity.type
_entity.pdbx_description
1 polymer ?
#
loop_
_entity_poly.entity_id
_entity_poly.type
_entity_poly.pdbx_seq_one_letter_code
_entity_poly.pdbx_strand_id
1 'polypeptide(L)'
;MKKLLLLLICLPIVSFSQFKFSVEGLNYEIFTYENYKAEEIHSELRDWVNINFMEPKNAIVADAHGKYLKLKGYAPDAACEKKGKECYSMQYAIEFKFRDSKMIAKPIVYQIKSPTFGYRQPEAHWFKKDGTPKPKNVKTIQLAGEFFDRMLSRIDRSIRDTQLSMK
;
A
#
# COMPACT_ATOMS: atom_id res chain seq x y z
N MET A 1 0.93 48.01 21.42
CA MET A 1 0.14 47.01 20.67
C MET A 1 0.78 46.79 19.30
N LYS A 2 1.54 45.70 19.11
CA LYS A 2 1.95 45.21 17.80
C LYS A 2 1.56 43.75 17.75
N LYS A 3 0.41 43.48 17.12
CA LYS A 3 -0.06 42.13 16.81
C LYS A 3 0.83 41.60 15.68
N LEU A 4 1.91 40.89 16.03
CA LEU A 4 2.71 40.20 15.03
C LEU A 4 1.96 38.92 14.64
N LEU A 5 1.57 38.87 13.37
CA LEU A 5 0.85 37.78 12.72
C LEU A 5 1.53 36.43 12.97
N LEU A 6 0.80 35.50 13.57
CA LEU A 6 1.16 34.09 13.67
C LEU A 6 0.86 33.43 12.31
N LEU A 7 1.69 33.68 11.30
CA LEU A 7 1.61 33.07 9.97
C LEU A 7 2.65 31.95 9.86
N LEU A 8 2.53 30.93 10.71
CA LEU A 8 3.39 29.76 10.68
C LEU A 8 2.52 28.49 10.70
N ILE A 9 2.82 27.60 9.74
CA ILE A 9 2.50 26.17 9.71
C ILE A 9 1.18 25.79 9.02
N CYS A 10 1.14 25.98 7.70
CA CYS A 10 0.42 25.08 6.79
C CYS A 10 1.37 24.67 5.65
N LEU A 11 2.57 24.19 6.00
CA LEU A 11 3.38 23.47 5.02
C LEU A 11 2.68 22.13 4.76
N PRO A 12 2.26 21.82 3.53
CA PRO A 12 1.78 20.48 3.22
C PRO A 12 2.93 19.52 3.54
N ILE A 13 2.71 18.63 4.50
CA ILE A 13 3.62 17.50 4.73
C ILE A 13 3.55 16.68 3.44
N VAL A 14 4.54 16.85 2.58
CA VAL A 14 4.75 15.98 1.43
C VAL A 14 5.09 14.63 2.05
N SER A 15 4.09 13.74 2.14
CA SER A 15 4.30 12.37 2.59
C SER A 15 5.13 11.68 1.51
N PHE A 16 6.44 11.61 1.73
CA PHE A 16 7.33 10.79 0.93
C PHE A 16 6.91 9.32 1.13
N SER A 17 6.80 8.59 0.03
CA SER A 17 6.65 7.12 -0.05
C SER A 17 7.25 6.42 1.17
N GLN A 18 6.41 5.70 1.94
CA GLN A 18 6.84 5.05 3.19
C GLN A 18 7.30 3.60 2.96
N PHE A 19 6.95 3.00 1.81
CA PHE A 19 7.34 1.64 1.50
C PHE A 19 8.80 1.51 1.10
N LYS A 20 9.61 1.02 2.04
CA LYS A 20 10.97 0.55 1.76
C LYS A 20 10.95 -0.95 1.50
N PHE A 21 11.37 -1.34 0.30
CA PHE A 21 11.73 -2.71 -0.01
C PHE A 21 13.08 -3.05 0.64
N SER A 22 13.12 -4.18 1.33
CA SER A 22 14.32 -4.78 1.88
C SER A 22 14.47 -6.22 1.38
N VAL A 23 15.55 -6.90 1.78
CA VAL A 23 15.77 -8.33 1.52
C VAL A 23 14.61 -9.18 2.05
N GLU A 24 13.94 -8.73 3.11
CA GLU A 24 12.82 -9.41 3.76
C GLU A 24 11.47 -9.09 3.09
N GLY A 25 11.48 -8.26 2.04
CA GLY A 25 10.30 -7.79 1.32
C GLY A 25 9.94 -6.35 1.63
N LEU A 26 8.69 -5.99 1.36
CA LEU A 26 8.15 -4.67 1.69
C LEU A 26 7.92 -4.54 3.19
N ASN A 27 8.33 -3.41 3.75
CA ASN A 27 7.96 -3.05 5.12
C ASN A 27 6.43 -2.93 5.27
N TYR A 28 5.94 -3.05 6.50
CA TYR A 28 4.55 -2.78 6.82
C TYR A 28 4.31 -1.30 7.12
N GLU A 29 3.07 -0.85 6.97
CA GLU A 29 2.61 0.49 7.34
C GLU A 29 1.56 0.39 8.46
N ILE A 30 1.53 1.38 9.35
CA ILE A 30 0.56 1.48 10.44
C ILE A 30 -0.30 2.71 10.23
N PHE A 31 -1.60 2.51 10.09
CA PHE A 31 -2.60 3.56 10.04
C PHE A 31 -3.31 3.69 11.37
N THR A 32 -3.58 4.92 11.79
CA THR A 32 -4.33 5.22 13.02
C THR A 32 -5.65 5.94 12.69
N TYR A 33 -6.74 5.47 13.30
CA TYR A 33 -8.10 5.95 13.11
C TYR A 33 -8.71 6.21 14.49
N GLU A 34 -8.78 7.46 14.92
CA GLU A 34 -9.31 7.80 16.24
C GLU A 34 -10.77 7.33 16.37
N ASN A 35 -11.15 6.79 17.53
CA ASN A 35 -12.52 6.36 17.84
C ASN A 35 -13.08 5.22 16.98
N TYR A 36 -12.25 4.56 16.16
CA TYR A 36 -12.64 3.33 15.46
C TYR A 36 -12.28 2.09 16.29
N LYS A 37 -13.21 1.14 16.36
CA LYS A 37 -12.96 -0.23 16.81
C LYS A 37 -12.35 -1.06 15.69
N ALA A 38 -11.66 -2.14 16.04
CA ALA A 38 -11.05 -3.03 15.05
C ALA A 38 -12.06 -3.58 14.01
N GLU A 39 -13.30 -3.87 14.45
CA GLU A 39 -14.38 -4.39 13.59
C GLU A 39 -14.91 -3.35 12.60
N GLU A 40 -14.93 -2.08 12.98
CA GLU A 40 -15.35 -0.97 12.11
C GLU A 40 -14.33 -0.77 10.99
N ILE A 41 -13.04 -0.70 11.33
CA ILE A 41 -11.94 -0.60 10.35
C ILE A 41 -11.98 -1.78 9.37
N HIS A 42 -12.20 -2.99 9.91
CA HIS A 42 -12.30 -4.19 9.11
C HIS A 42 -13.49 -4.13 8.13
N SER A 43 -14.64 -3.65 8.59
CA SER A 43 -15.85 -3.54 7.78
C SER A 43 -15.68 -2.49 6.67
N GLU A 44 -15.13 -1.32 6.98
CA GLU A 44 -14.81 -0.29 5.99
C GLU A 44 -13.85 -0.80 4.91
N LEU A 45 -12.81 -1.55 5.30
CA LEU A 45 -11.90 -2.14 4.33
C LEU A 45 -12.62 -3.17 3.44
N ARG A 46 -13.50 -3.98 4.01
CA ARG A 46 -14.32 -4.92 3.26
C ARG A 46 -15.22 -4.20 2.24
N ASP A 47 -15.85 -3.11 2.65
CA ASP A 47 -16.70 -2.31 1.78
C ASP A 47 -15.89 -1.66 0.66
N TRP A 48 -14.71 -1.13 0.99
CA TRP A 48 -13.78 -0.64 -0.03
C TRP A 48 -13.41 -1.72 -1.04
N VAL A 49 -13.15 -2.95 -0.60
CA VAL A 49 -12.88 -4.10 -1.49
C VAL A 49 -14.09 -4.42 -2.36
N ASN A 50 -15.29 -4.45 -1.79
CA ASN A 50 -16.53 -4.71 -2.51
C ASN A 50 -16.79 -3.68 -3.62
N ILE A 51 -16.38 -2.42 -3.40
CA ILE A 51 -16.53 -1.33 -4.36
C ILE A 51 -15.44 -1.36 -5.45
N ASN A 52 -14.19 -1.66 -5.07
CA ASN A 52 -13.03 -1.44 -5.95
C ASN A 52 -12.56 -2.70 -6.71
N PHE A 53 -13.00 -3.89 -6.31
CA PHE A 53 -12.66 -5.13 -7.00
C PHE A 53 -13.83 -5.62 -7.83
N MET A 54 -13.56 -5.99 -9.09
CA MET A 54 -14.57 -6.60 -9.96
C MET A 54 -15.12 -7.92 -9.39
N GLU A 55 -14.25 -8.71 -8.75
CA GLU A 55 -14.61 -9.98 -8.12
C GLU A 55 -14.14 -10.02 -6.65
N PRO A 56 -14.86 -9.35 -5.73
CA PRO A 56 -14.43 -9.20 -4.34
C PRO A 56 -14.19 -10.54 -3.63
N LYS A 57 -15.04 -11.54 -3.90
CA LYS A 57 -14.92 -12.90 -3.35
C LYS A 57 -13.62 -13.61 -3.74
N ASN A 58 -13.10 -13.31 -4.92
CA ASN A 58 -11.84 -13.88 -5.39
C ASN A 58 -10.63 -13.08 -4.90
N ALA A 59 -10.82 -11.80 -4.55
CA ALA A 59 -9.80 -10.94 -3.97
C ALA A 59 -9.52 -11.29 -2.50
N ILE A 60 -10.55 -11.56 -1.70
CA ILE A 60 -10.41 -11.93 -0.29
C ILE A 60 -10.00 -13.40 -0.20
N VAL A 61 -8.80 -13.68 0.31
CA VAL A 61 -8.27 -15.04 0.45
C VAL A 61 -8.25 -15.57 1.88
N ALA A 62 -8.33 -14.68 2.86
CA ALA A 62 -8.50 -15.03 4.26
C ALA A 62 -9.15 -13.86 4.99
N ASP A 63 -10.03 -14.18 5.92
CA ASP A 63 -10.86 -13.21 6.61
C ASP A 63 -11.18 -13.74 8.00
N ALA A 64 -10.77 -12.98 9.02
CA ALA A 64 -11.15 -13.19 10.40
C ALA A 64 -11.65 -11.86 10.94
N HIS A 65 -12.97 -11.74 11.06
CA HIS A 65 -13.65 -10.50 11.40
C HIS A 65 -13.00 -9.76 12.59
N GLY A 66 -12.69 -8.47 12.37
CA GLY A 66 -12.08 -7.59 13.38
C GLY A 66 -10.62 -7.92 13.75
N LYS A 67 -10.00 -8.92 13.10
CA LYS A 67 -8.64 -9.38 13.44
C LYS A 67 -7.70 -9.34 12.25
N TYR A 68 -8.15 -9.85 11.11
CA TYR A 68 -7.29 -10.09 9.96
C TYR A 68 -8.08 -10.12 8.64
N LEU A 69 -7.50 -9.53 7.60
CA LEU A 69 -7.98 -9.66 6.23
C LEU A 69 -6.78 -9.82 5.31
N LYS A 70 -6.84 -10.75 4.36
CA LYS A 70 -5.83 -10.88 3.31
C LYS A 70 -6.47 -10.74 1.96
N LEU A 71 -5.92 -9.82 1.18
CA LEU A 71 -6.32 -9.59 -0.19
C LEU A 71 -5.23 -10.11 -1.14
N LYS A 72 -5.64 -10.68 -2.26
CA LYS A 72 -4.77 -10.89 -3.43
C LYS A 72 -5.28 -10.07 -4.61
N GLY A 73 -4.37 -9.70 -5.50
CA GLY A 73 -4.74 -8.97 -6.70
C GLY A 73 -3.75 -9.17 -7.82
N TYR A 74 -4.22 -8.81 -9.02
CA TYR A 74 -3.38 -8.61 -10.19
C TYR A 74 -3.58 -7.18 -10.67
N ALA A 75 -2.49 -6.43 -10.74
CA ALA A 75 -2.48 -5.09 -11.30
C ALA A 75 -1.77 -5.14 -12.66
N PRO A 76 -2.51 -5.05 -13.79
CA PRO A 76 -1.88 -4.80 -15.08
C PRO A 76 -1.25 -3.40 -15.06
N ASP A 77 -0.08 -3.28 -15.67
CA ASP A 77 0.64 -2.00 -15.78
C ASP A 77 0.75 -1.24 -14.44
N ALA A 78 0.88 -2.00 -13.34
CA ALA A 78 0.96 -1.52 -11.96
C ALA A 78 1.97 -0.39 -11.79
N ALA A 79 3.04 -0.44 -12.59
CA ALA A 79 3.99 0.64 -12.68
C ALA A 79 4.62 0.76 -14.07
N CYS A 80 4.61 1.97 -14.62
CA CYS A 80 5.19 2.27 -15.93
C CYS A 80 6.36 3.22 -15.81
N GLU A 81 7.36 3.07 -16.68
CA GLU A 81 8.35 4.11 -16.86
C GLU A 81 7.71 5.39 -17.43
N LYS A 82 8.19 6.58 -17.05
CA LYS A 82 7.68 7.92 -17.45
C LYS A 82 7.41 8.15 -18.95
N LYS A 83 7.87 7.27 -19.83
CA LYS A 83 7.65 7.33 -21.29
C LYS A 83 6.85 6.15 -21.86
N GLY A 84 6.19 5.35 -21.00
CA GLY A 84 5.39 4.20 -21.40
C GLY A 84 6.16 3.04 -22.07
N LYS A 85 7.50 3.12 -22.12
CA LYS A 85 8.33 2.13 -22.83
C LYS A 85 8.31 0.75 -22.18
N GLU A 86 8.16 0.70 -20.86
CA GLU A 86 7.99 -0.55 -20.13
C GLU A 86 6.99 -0.35 -18.99
N CYS A 87 5.94 -1.16 -19.00
CA CYS A 87 4.97 -1.25 -17.91
C CYS A 87 5.06 -2.63 -17.27
N TYR A 88 5.12 -2.63 -15.95
CA TYR A 88 5.30 -3.82 -15.14
C TYR A 88 3.95 -4.18 -14.55
N SER A 89 3.48 -5.40 -14.82
CA SER A 89 2.31 -5.93 -14.16
C SER A 89 2.71 -6.64 -12.86
N MET A 90 1.81 -6.71 -11.88
CA MET A 90 2.14 -7.22 -10.56
C MET A 90 1.07 -8.19 -10.05
N GLN A 91 1.50 -9.37 -9.60
CA GLN A 91 0.70 -10.24 -8.73
C GLN A 91 1.12 -9.98 -7.29
N TYR A 92 0.15 -9.67 -6.44
CA TYR A 92 0.42 -9.22 -5.07
C TYR A 92 -0.60 -9.77 -4.08
N ALA A 93 -0.24 -9.64 -2.80
CA ALA A 93 -1.16 -9.68 -1.70
C ALA A 93 -0.93 -8.50 -0.76
N ILE A 94 -1.93 -8.23 0.08
CA ILE A 94 -1.79 -7.34 1.23
C ILE A 94 -2.43 -8.04 2.42
N GLU A 95 -1.67 -8.14 3.50
CA GLU A 95 -2.15 -8.64 4.78
C GLU A 95 -2.47 -7.47 5.69
N PHE A 96 -3.71 -7.42 6.18
CA PHE A 96 -4.19 -6.43 7.11
C PHE A 96 -4.40 -7.07 8.47
N LYS A 97 -3.92 -6.41 9.53
CA LYS A 97 -4.21 -6.77 10.92
C LYS A 97 -4.89 -5.58 11.58
N PHE A 98 -5.96 -5.86 12.31
CA PHE A 98 -6.76 -4.83 12.97
C PHE A 98 -6.58 -4.88 14.47
N ARG A 99 -6.54 -3.70 15.07
CA ARG A 99 -6.65 -3.45 16.51
C ARG A 99 -7.49 -2.20 16.68
N ASP A 100 -7.94 -1.95 17.90
CA ASP A 100 -8.65 -0.72 18.16
C ASP A 100 -7.80 0.49 17.76
N SER A 101 -8.46 1.36 16.99
CA SER A 101 -7.90 2.57 16.39
C SER A 101 -6.72 2.35 15.43
N LYS A 102 -6.40 1.12 15.04
CA LYS A 102 -5.20 0.82 14.22
C LYS A 102 -5.41 -0.26 13.17
N MET A 103 -4.83 -0.02 12.00
CA MET A 103 -4.65 -1.02 10.95
C MET A 103 -3.18 -1.15 10.62
N ILE A 104 -2.68 -2.39 10.55
CA ILE A 104 -1.34 -2.68 10.06
C ILE A 104 -1.50 -3.31 8.68
N ALA A 105 -0.93 -2.70 7.64
CA ALA A 105 -0.93 -3.24 6.28
C ALA A 105 0.47 -3.74 5.91
N LYS A 106 0.57 -5.00 5.49
CA LYS A 106 1.80 -5.62 5.01
C LYS A 106 1.66 -6.03 3.55
N PRO A 107 2.19 -5.23 2.62
CA PRO A 107 2.29 -5.62 1.21
C PRO A 107 3.17 -6.85 0.99
N ILE A 108 2.80 -7.67 0.03
CA ILE A 108 3.56 -8.82 -0.43
C ILE A 108 3.52 -8.82 -1.96
N VAL A 109 4.69 -8.86 -2.59
CA VAL A 109 4.78 -9.02 -4.04
C VAL A 109 5.12 -10.47 -4.35
N TYR A 110 4.23 -11.15 -5.07
CA TYR A 110 4.47 -12.52 -5.52
C TYR A 110 5.28 -12.54 -6.80
N GLN A 111 4.85 -11.77 -7.79
CA GLN A 111 5.49 -11.73 -9.10
C GLN A 111 5.38 -10.35 -9.72
N ILE A 112 6.43 -9.94 -10.42
CA ILE A 112 6.46 -8.79 -11.31
C ILE A 112 6.67 -9.30 -12.73
N LYS A 113 5.76 -8.97 -13.63
CA LYS A 113 5.88 -9.26 -15.06
C LYS A 113 6.46 -8.05 -15.77
N SER A 114 7.66 -8.20 -16.30
CA SER A 114 8.26 -7.24 -17.24
C SER A 114 7.90 -7.63 -18.68
N PRO A 115 7.65 -6.68 -19.59
CA PRO A 115 7.51 -6.96 -21.02
C PRO A 115 8.76 -7.63 -21.60
N THR A 116 9.93 -7.29 -21.06
CA THR A 116 11.24 -7.67 -21.59
C THR A 116 11.73 -9.02 -21.05
N PHE A 117 11.34 -9.40 -19.83
CA PHE A 117 11.90 -10.59 -19.17
C PHE A 117 10.87 -11.54 -18.55
N GLY A 118 9.57 -11.33 -18.81
CA GLY A 118 8.50 -12.17 -18.27
C GLY A 118 8.32 -12.02 -16.76
N TYR A 119 7.77 -13.06 -16.11
CA TYR A 119 7.51 -13.08 -14.68
C TYR A 119 8.79 -13.30 -13.89
N ARG A 120 9.01 -12.48 -12.85
CA ARG A 120 10.07 -12.65 -11.86
C ARG A 120 9.52 -12.50 -10.46
N GLN A 121 9.99 -13.32 -9.53
CA GLN A 121 9.74 -13.11 -8.12
C GLN A 121 10.72 -12.07 -7.57
N PRO A 122 10.29 -11.17 -6.67
CA PRO A 122 11.23 -10.39 -5.88
C PRO A 122 12.01 -11.35 -4.99
N GLU A 123 13.29 -11.53 -5.31
CA GLU A 123 14.16 -12.48 -4.63
C GLU A 123 15.29 -11.74 -3.91
N ALA A 124 15.93 -12.41 -2.95
CA ALA A 124 17.12 -11.91 -2.27
C ALA A 124 18.21 -11.44 -3.27
N HIS A 125 18.28 -12.05 -4.47
CA HIS A 125 19.23 -11.64 -5.50
C HIS A 125 18.99 -10.23 -6.08
N TRP A 126 17.86 -9.58 -5.76
CA TRP A 126 17.59 -8.20 -6.16
C TRP A 126 18.38 -7.18 -5.35
N PHE A 127 18.83 -7.60 -4.17
CA PHE A 127 19.57 -6.80 -3.21
C PHE A 127 21.04 -7.23 -3.19
N LYS A 128 21.90 -6.34 -2.72
CA LYS A 128 23.27 -6.65 -2.34
C LYS A 128 23.26 -7.35 -0.97
N LYS A 129 24.41 -7.89 -0.56
CA LYS A 129 24.57 -8.54 0.75
C LYS A 129 24.28 -7.60 1.93
N ASP A 130 24.48 -6.30 1.76
CA ASP A 130 24.17 -5.25 2.74
C ASP A 130 22.68 -4.88 2.80
N GLY A 131 21.84 -5.54 1.99
CA GLY A 131 20.40 -5.30 1.91
C GLY A 131 19.99 -4.10 1.06
N THR A 132 20.93 -3.36 0.47
CA THR A 132 20.60 -2.28 -0.47
C THR A 132 20.20 -2.84 -1.84
N PRO A 133 19.26 -2.22 -2.57
CA PRO A 133 18.91 -2.65 -3.92
C PRO A 133 20.12 -2.63 -4.88
N LYS A 134 20.25 -3.64 -5.75
CA LYS A 134 21.21 -3.60 -6.87
C LYS A 134 20.78 -2.51 -7.88
N PRO A 135 21.70 -1.75 -8.49
CA PRO A 135 21.36 -0.64 -9.40
C PRO A 135 20.33 -0.99 -10.47
N LYS A 136 20.46 -2.16 -11.12
CA LYS A 136 19.54 -2.63 -12.16
C LYS A 136 18.10 -2.90 -11.68
N ASN A 137 17.89 -3.05 -10.37
CA ASN A 137 16.59 -3.37 -9.78
C ASN A 137 15.98 -2.18 -9.00
N VAL A 138 16.75 -1.11 -8.74
CA VAL A 138 16.29 0.06 -7.97
C VAL A 138 14.97 0.59 -8.50
N LYS A 139 14.86 0.75 -9.82
CA LYS A 139 13.67 1.31 -10.46
C LYS A 139 12.45 0.41 -10.31
N THR A 140 12.59 -0.90 -10.58
CA THR A 140 11.50 -1.87 -10.40
C THR A 140 11.02 -1.91 -8.95
N ILE A 141 11.96 -1.88 -8.00
CA ILE A 141 11.67 -1.85 -6.57
C ILE A 141 10.93 -0.57 -6.18
N GLN A 142 11.41 0.60 -6.62
CA GLN A 142 10.77 1.89 -6.37
C GLN A 142 9.35 1.92 -6.91
N LEU A 143 9.18 1.53 -8.18
CA LEU A 143 7.90 1.49 -8.86
C LEU A 143 6.88 0.57 -8.16
N ALA A 144 7.34 -0.57 -7.64
CA ALA A 144 6.50 -1.45 -6.84
C ALA A 144 6.09 -0.82 -5.50
N GLY A 145 7.02 -0.12 -4.81
CA GLY A 145 6.71 0.65 -3.61
C GLY A 145 5.65 1.73 -3.86
N GLU A 146 5.83 2.54 -4.92
CA GLU A 146 4.90 3.59 -5.31
C GLU A 146 3.49 3.05 -5.63
N PHE A 147 3.39 1.84 -6.18
CA PHE A 147 2.10 1.17 -6.39
C PHE A 147 1.36 0.92 -5.07
N PHE A 148 2.05 0.36 -4.06
CA PHE A 148 1.44 0.12 -2.75
C PHE A 148 1.15 1.41 -2.00
N ASP A 149 2.02 2.42 -2.07
CA ASP A 149 1.75 3.73 -1.45
C ASP A 149 0.44 4.30 -2.00
N ARG A 150 0.25 4.30 -3.33
CA ARG A 150 -0.98 4.82 -3.94
C ARG A 150 -2.21 4.03 -3.54
N MET A 151 -2.11 2.69 -3.55
CA MET A 151 -3.23 1.82 -3.21
C MET A 151 -3.64 1.97 -1.75
N LEU A 152 -2.67 1.93 -0.83
CA LEU A 152 -2.93 2.05 0.60
C LEU A 152 -3.36 3.47 1.00
N SER A 153 -2.84 4.50 0.34
CA SER A 153 -3.36 5.87 0.52
C SER A 153 -4.83 6.01 0.11
N ARG A 154 -5.27 5.28 -0.94
CA ARG A 154 -6.70 5.28 -1.36
C ARG A 154 -7.57 4.54 -0.36
N ILE A 155 -7.08 3.43 0.20
CA ILE A 155 -7.76 2.69 1.27
C ILE A 155 -7.90 3.57 2.51
N ASP A 156 -6.78 4.14 3.00
CA ASP A 156 -6.76 4.99 4.19
C ASP A 156 -7.69 6.19 4.05
N ARG A 157 -7.66 6.87 2.90
CA ARG A 157 -8.57 7.97 2.61
C ARG A 157 -10.04 7.54 2.67
N SER A 158 -10.39 6.41 2.04
CA SER A 158 -11.77 5.92 2.04
C SER A 158 -12.29 5.69 3.45
N ILE A 159 -11.48 5.09 4.33
CA ILE A 159 -11.86 4.83 5.72
C ILE A 159 -12.04 6.15 6.50
N ARG A 160 -11.15 7.13 6.27
CA ARG A 160 -11.23 8.46 6.90
C ARG A 160 -12.41 9.29 6.42
N ASP A 161 -12.76 9.20 5.15
CA ASP A 161 -13.90 9.94 4.59
C ASP A 161 -15.21 9.44 5.21
N THR A 162 -15.35 8.11 5.41
CA THR A 162 -16.50 7.57 6.17
C THR A 162 -16.53 8.10 7.60
N GLN A 163 -15.38 8.14 8.28
CA GLN A 163 -15.27 8.68 9.64
C GLN A 163 -15.76 10.13 9.75
N LEU A 164 -15.45 10.97 8.76
CA LEU A 164 -15.86 12.36 8.74
C LEU A 164 -17.36 12.52 8.49
N SER A 165 -17.99 11.61 7.75
CA SER A 165 -19.44 11.65 7.46
C SER A 165 -20.32 11.29 8.67
N MET A 166 -19.74 10.69 9.71
CA MET A 166 -20.44 10.28 10.93
C MET A 166 -20.39 11.33 12.05
N LYS A 167 -19.65 12.44 11.86
CA LYS A 167 -19.54 13.56 12.81
C LYS A 167 -20.48 14.69 12.43
#